data_AF-A0A0N4YCS3-F1
#
_entry.id   AF-A0A0N4YCS3-F1
#
_cell.length_a   1.000
_cell.length_b   1.000
_cell.length_c   1.000
_cell.angle_alpha   90.00
_cell.angle_beta   90.00
_cell.angle_gamma   90.00
#
_symmetry.space_group_name_H-M   'P 1'
#
loop_
_entity.id
_entity.type
_entity.pdbx_description
1 polymer ?
#
loop_
_entity_poly.entity_id
_entity_poly.type
_entity_poly.pdbx_seq_one_letter_code
_entity_poly.pdbx_strand_id
1 'polypeptide(L)'
;MAESIAEVIVVYGLKVDGANWTLVPLAMNKLGQRTCWMYEDPIKYIHHPAQYLQMDTDCGQNRRFFEEYLPEIRQMLSFSPKVHDDAAPILTQLGSDFKDVMCIHTRQNDFKPLRWSADLNGTLYTSMKLASVHGLTKFYIFGDDKEFMQQLAALLVAKNKAGEFP
;
A
#
# COMPACT_ATOMS: atom_id res chain seq x y z
N MET A 1 9.06 26.43 -35.00
CA MET A 1 7.83 25.64 -35.14
C MET A 1 7.58 24.99 -33.79
N ALA A 2 6.56 25.44 -33.09
CA ALA A 2 6.19 24.92 -31.79
C ALA A 2 5.38 23.63 -32.01
N GLU A 3 5.90 22.50 -31.54
CA GLU A 3 5.12 21.27 -31.43
C GLU A 3 4.15 21.47 -30.27
N SER A 4 2.86 21.62 -30.61
CA SER A 4 1.78 21.59 -29.63
C SER A 4 1.70 20.17 -29.07
N ILE A 5 2.32 19.94 -27.92
CA ILE A 5 2.03 18.77 -27.09
C ILE A 5 0.60 18.98 -26.61
N ALA A 6 -0.36 18.34 -27.28
CA ALA A 6 -1.70 18.22 -26.75
C ALA A 6 -1.56 17.50 -25.40
N GLU A 7 -1.75 18.22 -24.31
CA GLU A 7 -2.01 17.62 -23.01
C GLU A 7 -3.28 16.79 -23.16
N VAL A 8 -3.13 15.50 -23.42
CA VAL A 8 -4.24 14.55 -23.34
C VAL A 8 -4.55 14.42 -21.85
N ILE A 9 -5.50 15.24 -21.39
CA ILE A 9 -6.09 15.10 -20.07
C ILE A 9 -6.90 13.80 -20.09
N VAL A 10 -6.26 12.70 -19.66
CA VAL A 10 -6.93 11.43 -19.46
C VAL A 10 -7.74 11.53 -18.18
N VAL A 11 -9.04 11.78 -18.31
CA VAL A 11 -9.98 11.77 -17.19
C VAL A 11 -10.40 10.33 -16.94
N TYR A 12 -9.93 9.76 -15.83
CA TYR A 12 -10.40 8.47 -15.34
C TYR A 12 -11.72 8.67 -14.59
N GLY A 13 -12.77 7.98 -15.03
CA GLY A 13 -14.12 8.08 -14.44
C GLY A 13 -14.62 6.74 -13.89
N LEU A 14 -15.46 6.81 -12.85
CA LEU A 14 -16.34 5.70 -12.49
C LEU A 14 -17.34 5.46 -13.63
N LYS A 15 -17.82 4.23 -13.79
CA LYS A 15 -18.81 3.87 -14.81
C LYS A 15 -19.97 4.89 -14.81
N VAL A 16 -20.10 5.65 -15.89
CA VAL A 16 -21.21 6.57 -16.10
C VAL A 16 -22.24 5.85 -16.96
N ASP A 17 -23.41 5.57 -16.40
CA ASP A 17 -24.50 4.95 -17.16
C ASP A 17 -24.92 5.86 -18.32
N GLY A 18 -24.95 5.31 -19.54
CA GLY A 18 -25.25 6.05 -20.77
C GLY A 18 -24.03 6.59 -21.53
N ALA A 19 -22.80 6.43 -21.02
CA ALA A 19 -21.57 6.82 -21.72
C ALA A 19 -20.86 5.62 -22.39
N ASN A 20 -20.19 5.86 -23.52
CA ASN A 20 -19.34 4.85 -24.15
C ASN A 20 -17.94 4.85 -23.49
N TRP A 21 -17.56 3.74 -22.85
CA TRP A 21 -16.29 3.61 -22.14
C TRP A 21 -15.57 2.31 -22.52
N THR A 22 -14.25 2.28 -22.30
CA THR A 22 -13.44 1.06 -22.45
C THR A 22 -12.57 0.84 -21.21
N LEU A 23 -12.31 -0.42 -20.88
CA LEU A 23 -11.50 -0.81 -19.73
C LEU A 23 -10.01 -0.63 -20.03
N VAL A 24 -9.29 0.04 -19.13
CA VAL A 24 -7.83 0.05 -19.09
C VAL A 24 -7.38 -1.00 -18.07
N PRO A 25 -6.77 -2.11 -18.51
CA PRO A 25 -6.31 -3.15 -17.60
C PRO A 25 -5.06 -2.71 -16.84
N LEU A 26 -4.76 -3.45 -15.77
CA LEU A 26 -3.48 -3.35 -15.08
C LEU A 26 -2.32 -3.72 -16.02
N ALA A 27 -1.25 -2.94 -15.99
CA ALA A 27 -0.04 -3.17 -16.75
C ALA A 27 0.60 -4.52 -16.38
N MET A 28 1.28 -5.13 -17.34
CA MET A 28 2.07 -6.34 -17.12
C MET A 28 3.50 -5.98 -16.68
N ASN A 29 4.03 -6.69 -15.69
CA ASN A 29 5.45 -6.65 -15.35
C ASN A 29 6.30 -7.40 -16.40
N LYS A 30 7.63 -7.37 -16.24
CA LYS A 30 8.57 -8.06 -17.14
C LYS A 30 8.38 -9.58 -17.21
N LEU A 31 7.62 -10.16 -16.28
CA LEU A 31 7.31 -11.59 -16.18
C LEU A 31 5.92 -11.92 -16.77
N GLY A 32 5.24 -10.95 -17.39
CA GLY A 32 3.91 -11.13 -17.96
C GLY A 32 2.78 -11.22 -16.94
N GLN A 33 2.98 -10.70 -15.72
CA GLN A 33 1.98 -10.72 -14.64
C GLN A 33 1.39 -9.33 -14.44
N ARG A 34 0.09 -9.25 -14.13
CA ARG A 34 -0.58 -7.99 -13.80
C ARG A 34 0.05 -7.35 -12.55
N THR A 35 0.41 -6.09 -12.65
CA THR A 35 0.85 -5.26 -11.53
C THR A 35 -0.35 -4.84 -10.69
N CYS A 36 -0.16 -4.47 -9.41
CA CYS A 36 -1.27 -4.12 -8.50
C CYS A 36 -1.63 -2.63 -8.51
N TRP A 37 -0.87 -1.81 -9.21
CA TRP A 37 -0.92 -0.34 -9.05
C TRP A 37 -0.50 0.44 -10.29
N MET A 38 -0.14 -0.22 -11.39
CA MET A 38 0.14 0.43 -12.67
C MET A 38 -0.86 -0.04 -13.70
N TYR A 39 -1.42 0.88 -14.45
CA TYR A 39 -2.32 0.61 -15.56
C TYR A 39 -1.52 0.63 -16.86
N GLU A 40 -2.05 -0.01 -17.90
CA GLU A 40 -1.48 0.15 -19.23
C GLU A 40 -1.43 1.62 -19.64
N ASP A 41 -0.41 1.96 -20.45
CA ASP A 41 -0.22 3.32 -20.95
C ASP A 41 -1.47 3.78 -21.72
N PRO A 42 -2.16 4.86 -21.26
CA PRO A 42 -3.38 5.33 -21.88
C PRO A 42 -3.16 5.85 -23.31
N ILE A 43 -1.92 6.16 -23.72
CA ILE A 43 -1.59 6.57 -25.09
C ILE A 43 -2.04 5.51 -26.11
N LYS A 44 -2.04 4.22 -25.74
CA LYS A 44 -2.55 3.13 -26.60
C LYS A 44 -4.01 3.30 -27.01
N TYR A 45 -4.77 4.12 -26.28
CA TYR A 45 -6.19 4.34 -26.49
C TYR A 45 -6.50 5.67 -27.19
N ILE A 46 -5.49 6.41 -27.66
CA ILE A 46 -5.68 7.74 -28.28
C ILE A 46 -6.58 7.73 -29.53
N HIS A 47 -6.68 6.58 -30.20
CA HIS A 47 -7.56 6.37 -31.35
C HIS A 47 -8.74 5.42 -31.05
N HIS A 48 -8.98 5.11 -29.77
CA HIS A 48 -10.06 4.24 -29.37
C HIS A 48 -11.41 4.98 -29.47
N PRO A 49 -12.48 4.36 -29.98
CA PRO A 49 -13.78 5.01 -30.15
C PRO A 49 -14.54 5.29 -28.84
N ALA A 50 -13.94 4.98 -27.68
CA ALA A 50 -14.58 5.17 -26.39
C ALA A 50 -14.37 6.61 -25.93
N GLN A 51 -15.40 7.20 -25.33
CA GLN A 51 -15.32 8.56 -24.81
C GLN A 51 -14.56 8.61 -23.49
N TYR A 52 -14.57 7.52 -22.73
CA TYR A 52 -13.93 7.44 -21.42
C TYR A 52 -13.09 6.18 -21.27
N LEU A 53 -11.98 6.32 -20.55
CA LEU A 53 -11.17 5.21 -20.08
C LEU A 53 -11.59 4.86 -18.65
N GLN A 54 -12.19 3.69 -18.49
CA GLN A 54 -12.52 3.13 -17.19
C GLN A 54 -11.33 2.34 -16.66
N MET A 55 -10.89 2.64 -15.44
CA MET A 55 -9.87 1.83 -14.78
C MET A 55 -10.49 0.54 -14.27
N ASP A 56 -9.78 -0.57 -14.42
CA ASP A 56 -10.12 -1.86 -13.78
C ASP A 56 -9.87 -1.76 -12.26
N THR A 57 -10.77 -1.06 -11.55
CA THR A 57 -10.60 -0.72 -10.14
C THR A 57 -11.34 -1.69 -9.24
N ASP A 58 -10.74 -2.86 -9.01
CA ASP A 58 -10.99 -3.58 -7.75
C ASP A 58 -10.32 -2.87 -6.57
N CYS A 59 -9.33 -2.00 -6.85
CA CYS A 59 -8.61 -1.18 -5.87
C CYS A 59 -8.37 0.23 -6.43
N GLY A 60 -9.26 1.17 -6.11
CA GLY A 60 -9.07 2.59 -6.46
C GLY A 60 -7.93 3.20 -5.63
N GLN A 61 -6.82 3.56 -6.27
CA GLN A 61 -5.68 4.25 -5.63
C GLN A 61 -5.25 5.46 -6.45
N ASN A 62 -6.17 6.37 -6.78
CA ASN A 62 -5.78 7.67 -7.33
C ASN A 62 -5.33 8.61 -6.20
N ARG A 63 -4.13 8.36 -5.67
CA ARG A 63 -3.55 9.13 -4.57
C ARG A 63 -3.54 10.64 -4.88
N ARG A 64 -3.27 11.03 -6.13
CA ARG A 64 -3.22 12.45 -6.55
C ARG A 64 -4.56 13.16 -6.40
N PHE A 65 -5.66 12.46 -6.61
CA PHE A 65 -7.01 13.03 -6.42
C PHE A 65 -7.26 13.38 -4.95
N PHE A 66 -6.71 12.59 -4.03
CA PHE A 66 -6.87 12.83 -2.60
C PHE A 66 -5.76 13.68 -2.01
N GLU A 67 -4.59 13.82 -2.65
CA GLU A 67 -3.40 14.48 -2.11
C GLU A 67 -3.67 15.90 -1.60
N GLU A 68 -4.41 16.69 -2.35
CA GLU A 68 -4.80 18.05 -1.97
C GLU A 68 -5.77 18.08 -0.78
N TYR A 69 -6.62 17.06 -0.65
CA TYR A 69 -7.64 16.95 0.39
C TYR A 69 -7.22 16.03 1.55
N LEU A 70 -6.02 15.45 1.53
CA LEU A 70 -5.56 14.49 2.54
C LEU A 70 -5.60 15.10 3.96
N PRO A 71 -5.21 16.37 4.19
CA PRO A 71 -5.32 16.99 5.52
C PRO A 71 -6.76 17.05 6.03
N GLU A 72 -7.70 17.51 5.20
CA GLU A 72 -9.11 17.66 5.53
C GLU A 72 -9.78 16.30 5.72
N ILE A 73 -9.53 15.35 4.82
CA ILE A 73 -10.03 13.97 4.92
C ILE A 73 -9.52 13.32 6.20
N ARG A 74 -8.24 13.52 6.57
CA ARG A 74 -7.70 13.00 7.84
C ARG A 74 -8.39 13.60 9.06
N GLN A 75 -8.76 14.88 9.03
CA GLN A 75 -9.49 15.50 10.13
C GLN A 75 -10.92 14.97 10.25
N MET A 76 -11.57 14.64 9.12
CA MET A 76 -12.90 14.04 9.12
C MET A 76 -12.91 12.59 9.62
N LEU A 77 -11.83 11.84 9.38
CA LEU A 77 -11.69 10.44 9.77
C LEU A 77 -11.13 10.31 11.19
N SER A 78 -11.98 10.57 12.18
CA SER A 78 -11.68 10.27 13.58
C SER A 78 -12.15 8.86 13.94
N PHE A 79 -11.35 8.14 14.73
CA PHE A 79 -11.80 6.89 15.33
C PHE A 79 -13.00 7.15 16.24
N SER A 80 -13.95 6.19 16.29
CA SER A 80 -15.12 6.33 17.15
C SER A 80 -14.71 6.20 18.63
N PRO A 81 -15.49 6.77 19.57
CA PRO A 81 -15.24 6.59 21.00
C PRO A 81 -15.09 5.11 21.39
N LYS A 82 -15.89 4.23 20.78
CA LYS A 82 -15.77 2.78 20.99
C LYS A 82 -14.39 2.23 20.61
N VAL A 83 -13.83 2.66 19.47
CA VAL A 83 -12.48 2.22 19.07
C VAL A 83 -11.44 2.72 20.07
N HIS A 84 -11.61 3.94 20.61
CA HIS A 84 -10.75 4.45 21.67
C HIS A 84 -10.84 3.60 22.94
N ASP A 85 -12.06 3.28 23.40
CA ASP A 85 -12.30 2.48 24.59
C ASP A 85 -11.74 1.05 24.44
N ASP A 86 -11.95 0.43 23.28
CA ASP A 86 -11.46 -0.91 22.98
C ASP A 86 -9.92 -0.94 22.85
N ALA A 87 -9.29 0.14 22.37
CA ALA A 87 -7.84 0.24 22.18
C ALA A 87 -7.09 0.65 23.45
N ALA A 88 -7.71 1.42 24.35
CA ALA A 88 -7.10 1.92 25.58
C ALA A 88 -6.40 0.83 26.44
N PRO A 89 -7.00 -0.35 26.71
CA PRO A 89 -6.33 -1.39 27.48
C PRO A 89 -5.13 -1.99 26.73
N ILE A 90 -5.22 -2.11 25.40
CA ILE A 90 -4.12 -2.62 24.57
C ILE A 90 -2.94 -1.65 24.62
N LEU A 91 -3.19 -0.35 24.41
CA LEU A 91 -2.15 0.68 24.49
C LEU A 91 -1.52 0.73 25.88
N THR A 92 -2.31 0.55 26.94
CA THR A 92 -1.79 0.46 28.32
C THR A 92 -0.83 -0.72 28.49
N GLN A 93 -1.17 -1.89 27.91
CA GLN A 93 -0.31 -3.07 27.95
C GLN A 93 0.97 -2.91 27.12
N LEU A 94 0.88 -2.26 25.97
CA LEU A 94 2.03 -1.99 25.09
C LEU A 94 2.98 -0.93 25.69
N GLY A 95 2.48 -0.11 26.61
CA GLY A 95 3.19 1.01 27.19
C GLY A 95 2.94 2.32 26.44
N SER A 96 3.43 3.43 26.98
CA SER A 96 3.22 4.77 26.42
C SER A 96 4.44 5.33 25.66
N ASP A 97 5.57 4.63 25.69
CA ASP A 97 6.80 5.07 25.04
C ASP A 97 7.06 4.30 23.75
N PHE A 98 6.71 4.94 22.63
CA PHE A 98 6.84 4.42 21.28
C PHE A 98 8.06 4.99 20.52
N LYS A 99 8.98 5.67 21.21
CA LYS A 99 10.08 6.40 20.55
C LYS A 99 11.09 5.49 19.81
N ASP A 100 11.26 4.26 20.27
CA ASP A 100 12.19 3.26 19.74
C ASP A 100 11.47 2.07 19.06
N VAL A 101 10.20 2.26 18.68
CA VAL A 101 9.34 1.21 18.12
C VAL A 101 9.24 1.32 16.60
N MET A 102 9.40 0.19 15.91
CA MET A 102 9.01 0.00 14.53
C MET A 102 7.67 -0.74 14.42
N CYS A 103 6.73 -0.16 13.67
CA CYS A 103 5.50 -0.86 13.28
C CYS A 103 5.67 -1.47 11.89
N ILE A 104 5.46 -2.78 11.76
CA ILE A 104 5.52 -3.53 10.51
C ILE A 104 4.11 -4.02 10.19
N HIS A 105 3.53 -3.55 9.08
CA HIS A 105 2.24 -4.04 8.60
C HIS A 105 2.44 -4.96 7.39
N THR A 106 1.97 -6.20 7.47
CA THR A 106 2.09 -7.21 6.40
C THR A 106 0.71 -7.59 5.88
N ARG A 107 0.52 -7.52 4.56
CA ARG A 107 -0.68 -8.00 3.87
C ARG A 107 -0.31 -9.21 3.00
N GLN A 108 -0.87 -10.37 3.30
CA GLN A 108 -0.43 -11.66 2.79
C GLN A 108 -1.57 -12.48 2.20
N ASN A 109 -2.72 -12.61 2.87
CA ASN A 109 -3.70 -13.64 2.53
C ASN A 109 -4.28 -13.48 1.11
N ASP A 110 -4.88 -12.33 0.82
CA ASP A 110 -5.42 -11.99 -0.49
C ASP A 110 -4.33 -11.61 -1.51
N PHE A 111 -3.14 -11.24 -1.01
CA PHE A 111 -2.02 -10.82 -1.86
C PHE A 111 -1.20 -12.00 -2.41
N LYS A 112 -1.17 -13.14 -1.71
CA LYS A 112 -0.45 -14.35 -2.14
C LYS A 112 -0.99 -14.92 -3.46
N PRO A 113 -2.31 -15.15 -3.65
CA PRO A 113 -2.85 -15.62 -4.92
C PRO A 113 -2.54 -14.68 -6.10
N LEU A 114 -2.46 -13.37 -5.82
CA LEU A 114 -2.17 -12.33 -6.81
C LEU A 114 -0.66 -12.13 -7.04
N ARG A 115 0.20 -12.83 -6.29
CA ARG A 115 1.67 -12.70 -6.29
C ARG A 115 2.13 -11.27 -5.96
N TRP A 116 1.40 -10.61 -5.07
CA TRP A 116 1.67 -9.25 -4.60
C TRP A 116 2.19 -9.21 -3.17
N SER A 117 2.19 -10.35 -2.47
CA SER A 117 2.67 -10.46 -1.10
C SER A 117 4.17 -10.18 -1.02
N ALA A 118 4.59 -9.40 -0.01
CA ALA A 118 5.99 -9.24 0.31
C ALA A 118 6.59 -10.56 0.80
N ASP A 119 7.83 -10.86 0.41
CA ASP A 119 8.53 -12.05 0.86
C ASP A 119 9.11 -11.85 2.27
N LEU A 120 9.31 -12.97 2.99
CA LEU A 120 9.77 -12.95 4.37
C LEU A 120 11.18 -12.37 4.52
N ASN A 121 12.10 -12.74 3.62
CA ASN A 121 13.50 -12.33 3.70
C ASN A 121 13.68 -10.85 3.36
N GLY A 122 12.98 -10.36 2.33
CA GLY A 122 12.93 -8.96 1.96
C GLY A 122 12.33 -8.10 3.07
N THR A 123 11.27 -8.58 3.71
CA THR A 123 10.66 -7.91 4.86
C THR A 123 11.62 -7.86 6.05
N LEU A 124 12.28 -8.97 6.38
CA LEU A 124 13.28 -9.06 7.46
C LEU A 124 14.44 -8.09 7.20
N TYR A 125 15.06 -8.15 6.02
CA TYR A 125 16.19 -7.31 5.65
C TYR A 125 15.84 -5.82 5.74
N THR A 126 14.67 -5.44 5.20
CA THR A 126 14.22 -4.04 5.22
C THR A 126 13.96 -3.56 6.64
N SER A 127 13.35 -4.40 7.48
CA SER A 127 13.07 -4.09 8.88
C SER A 127 14.37 -3.88 9.67
N MET A 128 15.34 -4.80 9.54
CA MET A 128 16.65 -4.67 10.20
C MET A 128 17.37 -3.40 9.75
N LYS A 129 17.38 -3.11 8.45
CA LYS A 129 18.03 -1.92 7.90
C LYS A 129 17.42 -0.63 8.47
N LEU A 130 16.10 -0.52 8.47
CA LEU A 130 15.40 0.65 9.02
C LEU A 130 15.61 0.78 10.53
N ALA A 131 15.64 -0.35 11.25
CA ALA A 131 15.86 -0.36 12.69
C ALA A 131 17.25 0.19 13.03
N SER A 132 18.29 -0.26 12.32
CA SER A 132 19.65 0.27 12.48
C SER A 132 19.77 1.75 12.14
N VAL A 133 19.14 2.21 11.06
CA VAL A 133 19.21 3.61 10.62
C VAL A 133 18.54 4.54 11.63
N HIS A 134 17.45 4.10 12.25
CA HIS A 134 16.64 4.94 13.13
C HIS A 134 16.81 4.65 14.63
N GLY A 135 17.68 3.70 15.00
CA GLY A 135 17.91 3.30 16.39
C GLY A 135 16.67 2.67 17.04
N LEU A 136 15.90 1.90 16.28
CA LEU A 136 14.68 1.25 16.74
C LEU A 136 15.01 -0.14 17.28
N THR A 137 14.50 -0.48 18.46
CA THR A 137 14.84 -1.71 19.20
C THR A 137 13.62 -2.60 19.46
N LYS A 138 12.41 -2.05 19.30
CA LYS A 138 11.14 -2.75 19.53
C LYS A 138 10.36 -2.86 18.23
N PHE A 139 9.57 -3.93 18.10
CA PHE A 139 8.79 -4.21 16.90
C PHE A 139 7.35 -4.55 17.27
N TYR A 140 6.39 -3.93 16.56
CA TYR A 140 5.02 -4.40 16.52
C TYR A 140 4.68 -4.84 15.11
N ILE A 141 4.28 -6.11 14.98
CA ILE A 141 3.95 -6.72 13.70
C ILE A 141 2.43 -6.90 13.64
N PHE A 142 1.82 -6.30 12.63
CA PHE A 142 0.40 -6.37 12.36
C PHE A 142 0.18 -6.95 10.97
N GLY A 143 -0.85 -7.76 10.80
CA GLY A 143 -1.11 -8.37 9.51
C GLY A 143 -2.21 -9.41 9.56
N ASP A 144 -2.48 -9.96 8.39
CA ASP A 144 -3.56 -10.91 8.16
C ASP A 144 -3.08 -12.38 8.14
N ASP A 145 -1.78 -12.64 8.05
CA ASP A 145 -1.18 -13.98 8.08
C ASP A 145 -0.38 -14.23 9.37
N LYS A 146 -0.94 -15.04 10.26
CA LYS A 146 -0.34 -15.35 11.56
C LYS A 146 0.97 -16.12 11.45
N GLU A 147 1.09 -17.03 10.50
CA GLU A 147 2.30 -17.84 10.34
C GLU A 147 3.46 -16.97 9.88
N PHE A 148 3.21 -16.11 8.88
CA PHE A 148 4.21 -15.16 8.40
C PHE A 148 4.68 -14.23 9.52
N MET A 149 3.74 -13.67 10.30
CA MET A 149 4.08 -12.78 11.43
C MET A 149 4.93 -13.48 12.50
N GLN A 150 4.60 -14.73 12.84
CA GLN A 150 5.36 -15.52 13.82
C GLN A 150 6.78 -15.82 13.33
N GLN A 151 6.93 -16.21 12.07
CA GLN A 151 8.24 -16.46 11.47
C GLN A 151 9.09 -15.18 11.44
N LEU A 152 8.50 -14.05 11.03
CA LEU A 152 9.18 -12.75 11.02
C LEU A 152 9.63 -12.34 12.43
N ALA A 153 8.75 -12.48 13.42
CA ALA A 153 9.07 -12.19 14.82
C ALA A 153 10.23 -13.04 15.33
N ALA A 154 10.21 -14.36 15.08
CA ALA A 154 11.25 -15.27 15.51
C ALA A 154 12.61 -14.91 14.88
N LEU A 155 12.63 -14.56 13.60
CA LEU A 155 13.84 -14.14 12.89
C LEU A 155 14.38 -12.82 13.43
N LEU A 156 13.54 -11.80 13.64
CA LEU A 156 13.95 -10.53 14.22
C LEU A 156 14.56 -10.71 15.61
N VAL A 157 13.94 -11.54 16.47
CA VAL A 157 14.48 -11.85 17.80
C VAL A 157 15.83 -12.56 17.71
N ALA A 158 15.98 -13.54 16.83
CA ALA A 158 17.24 -14.26 16.65
C ALA A 158 18.36 -13.32 16.17
N LYS A 159 18.04 -12.43 15.23
CA LYS A 159 18.97 -11.47 14.62
C LYS A 159 19.38 -10.36 15.59
N ASN A 160 18.46 -9.85 16.40
CA ASN A 160 18.75 -8.92 17.48
C ASN A 160 19.68 -9.56 18.52
N LYS A 161 19.39 -10.80 18.95
CA LYS A 161 20.24 -11.56 19.88
C LYS A 161 21.65 -11.83 19.34
N ALA A 162 21.79 -11.94 18.03
CA ALA A 162 23.09 -12.08 17.36
C ALA A 162 23.85 -10.75 17.21
N GLY A 163 23.25 -9.62 17.62
CA GLY A 163 23.86 -8.29 17.49
C GLY A 163 23.90 -7.76 16.05
N GLU A 164 23.07 -8.31 15.15
CA GLU A 164 23.07 -7.90 13.73
C GLU A 164 22.36 -6.53 13.51
N PHE A 165 21.58 -6.08 14.48
CA PHE A 165 20.96 -4.76 14.52
C PHE A 165 20.60 -4.39 15.99
N PRO A 166 20.29 -3.10 16.29
CA PRO A 166 19.95 -2.64 17.64
C PRO A 166 18.82 -3.41 18.32
#